data_AF-A0A951JQR3-F1
#
_entry.id   AF-A0A951JQR3-F1
#
_cell.length_a   1.000
_cell.length_b   1.000
_cell.length_c   1.000
_cell.angle_alpha   90.00
_cell.angle_beta   90.00
_cell.angle_gamma   90.00
#
_symmetry.space_group_name_H-M   'P 1'
#
loop_
_entity.id
_entity.type
_entity.pdbx_description
1 polymer ?
#
loop_
_entity_poly.entity_id
_entity_poly.type
_entity_poly.pdbx_seq_one_letter_code
_entity_poly.pdbx_strand_id
1 'polypeptide(L)'
;MSAARGERVEEVGPVRGGGSGGDEFRLVWLGRAIWAVLIAGVLAFLVRGADNPPDPLLVPAGDASATTTVELDRPVEVDGEGEAALPVTTLPPAPATTAAQRSSTSSSTPSRSSGSPSGPIDASASTPAPSTEAPSTTVGVERRPLPGFGEVGFRVTSADGRIVDGVALLAADQASRSQGLMEQSDLRGYDAMVFRFSSPTTGRFFMRNTRIPLSIAFFDLYGRFVSAADMEPCPDEVADCPLYAAARPYVHAVEVAQGDLPRLGIGPGSVLSFPSP
;
A
#
# COMPACT_ATOMS: atom_id res chain seq x y z
N MET A 1 -48.59 16.84 -90.21
CA MET A 1 -49.92 16.33 -89.83
C MET A 1 -49.82 15.73 -88.44
N SER A 2 -50.68 16.18 -87.51
CA SER A 2 -51.24 15.52 -86.30
C SER A 2 -50.47 14.40 -85.58
N ALA A 3 -50.51 14.24 -84.25
CA ALA A 3 -51.22 14.91 -83.17
C ALA A 3 -50.65 14.38 -81.82
N ALA A 4 -51.06 15.04 -80.75
CA ALA A 4 -50.69 14.89 -79.34
C ALA A 4 -50.92 13.51 -78.69
N ARG A 5 -50.24 13.28 -77.54
CA ARG A 5 -50.83 13.19 -76.17
C ARG A 5 -50.20 12.07 -75.31
N GLY A 6 -49.78 12.40 -74.08
CA GLY A 6 -49.71 11.43 -72.98
C GLY A 6 -48.55 11.56 -71.96
N GLU A 7 -48.68 12.45 -70.98
CA GLU A 7 -48.16 12.34 -69.59
C GLU A 7 -48.76 11.09 -68.89
N ARG A 8 -48.26 10.44 -67.82
CA ARG A 8 -47.09 10.50 -66.90
C ARG A 8 -47.25 9.28 -65.92
N VAL A 9 -46.15 8.91 -65.25
CA VAL A 9 -45.99 8.24 -63.92
C VAL A 9 -45.87 6.70 -63.85
N GLU A 10 -44.98 6.29 -62.92
CA GLU A 10 -44.79 5.00 -62.21
C GLU A 10 -43.79 4.02 -62.87
N GLU A 11 -42.81 3.41 -62.19
CA GLU A 11 -42.44 3.37 -60.77
C GLU A 11 -40.96 2.94 -60.69
N VAL A 12 -40.18 3.57 -59.81
CA VAL A 12 -38.78 3.19 -59.55
C VAL A 12 -38.79 2.05 -58.53
N GLY A 13 -38.42 0.85 -58.98
CA GLY A 13 -38.31 -0.33 -58.11
C GLY A 13 -37.31 -0.14 -56.96
N PRO A 14 -37.52 -0.79 -55.80
CA PRO A 14 -36.71 -0.56 -54.63
C PRO A 14 -35.30 -1.16 -54.79
N VAL A 15 -34.31 -0.34 -54.45
CA VAL A 15 -32.94 -0.77 -54.19
C VAL A 15 -32.97 -1.71 -52.98
N ARG A 16 -32.51 -2.95 -53.18
CA ARG A 16 -32.26 -3.90 -52.09
C ARG A 16 -31.11 -3.39 -51.22
N GLY A 17 -31.43 -2.74 -50.11
CA GLY A 17 -30.52 -2.52 -48.99
C GLY A 17 -30.33 -3.82 -48.22
N GLY A 18 -29.13 -4.39 -48.29
CA GLY A 18 -28.73 -5.55 -47.51
C GLY A 18 -28.31 -5.17 -46.09
N GLY A 19 -28.96 -5.79 -45.12
CA GLY A 19 -28.37 -6.32 -43.88
C GLY A 19 -27.65 -5.35 -42.92
N SER A 20 -28.36 -4.90 -41.88
CA SER A 20 -27.84 -4.85 -40.50
C SER A 20 -29.02 -4.63 -39.55
N GLY A 21 -29.47 -5.70 -38.90
CA GLY A 21 -30.57 -5.63 -37.91
C GLY A 21 -30.69 -6.89 -37.04
N GLY A 22 -29.78 -7.85 -37.20
CA GLY A 22 -29.76 -9.10 -36.44
C GLY A 22 -28.83 -9.07 -35.22
N ASP A 23 -27.99 -8.05 -35.13
CA ASP A 23 -26.98 -7.84 -34.10
C ASP A 23 -27.52 -7.02 -32.91
N GLU A 24 -28.36 -6.01 -33.14
CA GLU A 24 -29.03 -5.28 -32.05
C GLU A 24 -30.07 -6.13 -31.30
N PHE A 25 -30.81 -7.00 -31.99
CA PHE A 25 -31.85 -7.83 -31.35
C PHE A 25 -31.29 -8.93 -30.44
N ARG A 26 -30.03 -9.35 -30.63
CA ARG A 26 -29.38 -10.36 -29.78
C ARG A 26 -28.75 -9.77 -28.50
N LEU A 27 -28.37 -8.50 -28.51
CA LEU A 27 -27.78 -7.83 -27.35
C LEU A 27 -28.81 -7.45 -26.27
N VAL A 28 -30.05 -7.12 -26.67
CA VAL A 28 -31.12 -6.78 -25.72
C VAL A 28 -31.61 -8.03 -24.94
N TRP A 29 -31.63 -9.21 -25.58
CA TRP A 29 -32.02 -10.46 -24.92
C TRP A 29 -30.94 -11.00 -23.97
N LEU A 30 -29.65 -10.87 -24.30
CA LEU A 30 -28.57 -11.24 -23.38
C LEU A 30 -28.54 -10.34 -22.13
N GLY A 31 -28.81 -9.04 -22.27
CA GLY A 31 -28.88 -8.12 -21.13
C GLY A 31 -29.98 -8.46 -20.11
N ARG A 32 -31.14 -8.93 -20.59
CA ARG A 32 -32.28 -9.32 -19.72
C ARG A 32 -32.07 -10.66 -19.02
N ALA A 33 -31.36 -11.60 -19.65
CA ALA A 33 -31.03 -12.89 -19.04
C ALA A 33 -29.99 -12.75 -17.91
N ILE A 34 -28.99 -11.88 -18.10
CA ILE A 34 -27.98 -11.58 -17.06
C ILE A 34 -28.64 -10.90 -15.85
N TRP A 35 -29.55 -9.95 -16.08
CA TRP A 35 -30.31 -9.31 -15.00
C TRP A 35 -31.21 -10.28 -14.22
N ALA A 36 -31.83 -11.26 -14.89
CA ALA A 36 -32.66 -12.27 -14.22
C ALA A 36 -31.84 -13.21 -13.31
N VAL A 37 -30.64 -13.61 -13.74
CA VAL A 37 -29.73 -14.45 -12.93
C VAL A 37 -29.17 -13.67 -11.73
N LEU A 38 -28.88 -12.38 -11.88
CA LEU A 38 -28.42 -11.52 -10.78
C LEU A 38 -29.52 -11.30 -9.73
N ILE A 39 -30.77 -11.05 -10.13
CA ILE A 39 -31.90 -10.93 -9.18
C ILE A 39 -32.13 -12.26 -8.44
N ALA A 40 -32.13 -13.40 -9.15
CA ALA A 40 -32.32 -14.70 -8.53
C ALA A 40 -31.19 -15.05 -7.54
N GLY A 41 -29.93 -14.67 -7.84
CA GLY A 41 -28.79 -14.84 -6.95
C GLY A 41 -28.87 -13.99 -5.67
N VAL A 42 -29.32 -12.73 -5.79
CA VAL A 42 -29.50 -11.82 -4.62
C VAL A 42 -30.63 -12.32 -3.70
N LEU A 43 -31.75 -12.80 -4.27
CA LEU A 43 -32.84 -13.40 -3.49
C LEU A 43 -32.41 -14.70 -2.78
N ALA A 44 -31.61 -15.55 -3.42
CA ALA A 44 -31.08 -16.77 -2.80
C ALA A 44 -30.08 -16.47 -1.65
N PHE A 45 -29.27 -15.41 -1.77
CA PHE A 45 -28.35 -14.97 -0.73
C PHE A 45 -29.09 -14.39 0.49
N LEU A 46 -30.18 -13.66 0.28
CA LEU A 46 -31.02 -13.14 1.37
C LEU A 46 -31.79 -14.24 2.10
N VAL A 47 -32.25 -15.28 1.40
CA VAL A 47 -32.93 -16.42 2.04
C VAL A 47 -31.95 -17.30 2.83
N ARG A 48 -30.70 -17.43 2.39
CA ARG A 48 -29.69 -18.27 3.06
C ARG A 48 -28.90 -17.55 4.18
N GLY A 49 -29.02 -16.22 4.28
CA GLY A 49 -28.42 -15.43 5.37
C GLY A 49 -29.19 -15.47 6.70
N ALA A 50 -30.37 -16.09 6.73
CA ALA A 50 -31.21 -16.16 7.94
C ALA A 50 -30.95 -17.40 8.82
N ASP A 51 -30.27 -18.43 8.32
CA ASP A 51 -29.97 -19.67 9.05
C ASP A 51 -28.51 -19.72 9.53
N ASN A 52 -28.05 -18.69 10.25
CA ASN A 52 -26.81 -18.82 11.01
C ASN A 52 -27.09 -19.67 12.26
N PRO A 53 -26.33 -20.76 12.50
CA PRO A 53 -26.41 -21.46 13.77
C PRO A 53 -25.99 -20.51 14.90
N PRO A 54 -26.68 -20.51 16.05
CA PRO A 54 -26.32 -19.64 17.16
C PRO A 54 -24.89 -19.93 17.62
N ASP A 55 -24.14 -18.85 17.82
CA ASP A 55 -22.75 -18.85 18.26
C ASP A 55 -22.65 -19.54 19.64
N PRO A 56 -21.84 -20.62 19.81
CA PRO A 56 -21.79 -21.39 21.05
C PRO A 56 -21.17 -20.65 22.25
N LEU A 57 -20.81 -19.37 22.09
CA LEU A 57 -20.18 -18.55 23.14
C LEU A 57 -21.10 -17.48 23.75
N LEU A 58 -22.37 -17.42 23.36
CA LEU A 58 -23.35 -16.56 24.03
C LEU A 58 -24.04 -17.32 25.17
N VAL A 59 -23.47 -17.20 26.37
CA VAL A 59 -24.16 -17.54 27.62
C VAL A 59 -25.29 -16.51 27.82
N PRO A 60 -26.56 -16.91 27.90
CA PRO A 60 -27.64 -15.98 28.19
C PRO A 60 -27.53 -15.47 29.63
N ALA A 61 -27.64 -14.15 29.81
CA ALA A 61 -27.83 -13.53 31.11
C ALA A 61 -29.15 -14.03 31.71
N GLY A 62 -29.03 -14.90 32.72
CA GLY A 62 -30.17 -15.36 33.50
C GLY A 62 -30.57 -14.28 34.51
N ASP A 63 -31.67 -13.58 34.24
CA ASP A 63 -32.51 -13.02 35.28
C ASP A 63 -33.39 -14.14 35.84
N ALA A 64 -33.12 -14.55 37.07
CA ALA A 64 -34.10 -15.24 37.90
C ALA A 64 -33.74 -15.10 39.38
N SER A 65 -34.49 -14.25 40.07
CA SER A 65 -34.77 -14.36 41.49
C SER A 65 -35.10 -15.81 41.86
N ALA A 66 -34.37 -16.37 42.81
CA ALA A 66 -34.87 -17.46 43.64
C ALA A 66 -34.22 -17.39 45.02
N THR A 67 -34.99 -16.88 45.97
CA THR A 67 -34.85 -17.13 47.40
C THR A 67 -34.80 -18.64 47.63
N THR A 68 -33.73 -19.16 48.23
CA THR A 68 -33.77 -20.39 49.01
C THR A 68 -32.65 -20.36 50.05
N THR A 69 -33.07 -20.25 51.30
CA THR A 69 -32.33 -20.49 52.53
C THR A 69 -32.06 -21.98 52.70
N VAL A 70 -30.79 -22.39 52.85
CA VAL A 70 -30.34 -23.62 53.54
C VAL A 70 -28.90 -23.34 53.99
N GLU A 71 -28.69 -23.00 55.26
CA GLU A 71 -28.39 -23.88 56.40
C GLU A 71 -26.91 -24.24 56.52
N LEU A 72 -26.45 -24.07 57.76
CA LEU A 72 -25.10 -24.10 58.29
C LEU A 72 -24.63 -25.55 58.48
N ASP A 73 -23.29 -25.71 58.60
CA ASP A 73 -22.61 -26.78 59.34
C ASP A 73 -22.22 -28.05 58.55
N ARG A 74 -20.94 -28.17 58.12
CA ARG A 74 -19.88 -28.98 58.78
C ARG A 74 -18.66 -29.30 57.89
N PRO A 75 -17.49 -29.64 58.48
CA PRO A 75 -16.19 -29.60 57.81
C PRO A 75 -15.46 -30.98 57.72
N VAL A 76 -14.24 -30.99 57.13
CA VAL A 76 -13.13 -32.00 57.29
C VAL A 76 -13.29 -33.28 56.43
N GLU A 77 -12.33 -33.97 55.76
CA GLU A 77 -10.85 -34.15 55.71
C GLU A 77 -10.46 -34.73 54.29
N VAL A 78 -9.32 -34.42 53.65
CA VAL A 78 -8.02 -35.19 53.52
C VAL A 78 -8.17 -36.48 52.67
N ASP A 79 -7.47 -36.76 51.57
CA ASP A 79 -6.04 -36.99 51.21
C ASP A 79 -5.95 -36.90 49.65
N GLY A 80 -4.87 -36.59 48.93
CA GLY A 80 -3.53 -37.15 48.96
C GLY A 80 -3.11 -37.52 47.51
N GLU A 81 -1.90 -37.10 47.13
CA GLU A 81 -0.95 -37.78 46.20
C GLU A 81 -1.26 -37.85 44.68
N GLY A 82 -0.33 -37.33 43.86
CA GLY A 82 -0.38 -37.52 42.41
C GLY A 82 0.58 -36.67 41.60
N GLU A 83 1.85 -36.65 41.97
CA GLU A 83 2.96 -36.11 41.20
C GLU A 83 3.14 -36.88 39.88
N ALA A 84 3.15 -36.19 38.74
CA ALA A 84 3.74 -36.68 37.49
C ALA A 84 4.03 -35.51 36.55
N ALA A 85 5.12 -34.79 36.85
CA ALA A 85 5.82 -33.95 35.89
C ALA A 85 6.68 -34.81 34.97
N LEU A 86 6.64 -34.61 33.64
CA LEU A 86 7.72 -34.82 32.66
C LEU A 86 7.26 -34.29 31.27
N PRO A 87 8.15 -33.97 30.31
CA PRO A 87 9.46 -33.34 30.43
C PRO A 87 9.65 -32.16 29.43
N VAL A 88 10.49 -31.20 29.83
CA VAL A 88 11.03 -30.13 28.97
C VAL A 88 11.91 -30.75 27.88
N THR A 89 11.56 -30.51 26.61
CA THR A 89 12.42 -30.86 25.48
C THR A 89 13.59 -29.89 25.39
N THR A 90 14.79 -30.41 25.65
CA THR A 90 16.09 -29.74 25.50
C THR A 90 16.41 -29.48 24.03
N LEU A 91 16.73 -28.23 23.71
CA LEU A 91 17.23 -27.78 22.41
C LEU A 91 18.69 -28.26 22.19
N PRO A 92 19.08 -28.78 21.01
CA PRO A 92 20.48 -29.09 20.74
C PRO A 92 21.32 -27.82 20.52
N PRO A 93 22.62 -27.80 20.92
CA PRO A 93 23.51 -26.66 20.70
C PRO A 93 23.99 -26.57 19.23
N ALA A 94 24.14 -25.34 18.75
CA ALA A 94 24.72 -25.02 17.44
C ALA A 94 26.24 -25.29 17.40
N PRO A 95 26.80 -25.73 16.25
CA PRO A 95 28.25 -25.85 16.10
C PRO A 95 28.92 -24.48 15.88
N ALA A 96 30.02 -24.27 16.61
CA ALA A 96 30.97 -23.18 16.44
C ALA A 96 31.92 -23.43 15.24
N THR A 97 32.86 -22.48 15.01
CA THR A 97 34.04 -22.50 14.09
C THR A 97 33.75 -21.68 12.81
N THR A 98 34.46 -20.63 12.38
CA THR A 98 35.83 -20.14 12.58
C THR A 98 35.89 -18.62 12.30
N ALA A 99 36.56 -17.85 13.14
CA ALA A 99 37.00 -16.49 12.84
C ALA A 99 38.34 -16.54 12.07
N ALA A 100 38.40 -15.92 10.90
CA ALA A 100 39.65 -15.66 10.19
C ALA A 100 39.91 -14.15 10.18
N GLN A 101 40.78 -13.72 11.10
CA GLN A 101 41.44 -12.43 11.07
C GLN A 101 42.49 -12.41 9.96
N ARG A 102 42.52 -11.34 9.15
CA ARG A 102 43.77 -10.88 8.53
C ARG A 102 43.89 -9.38 8.66
N SER A 103 44.85 -9.03 9.49
CA SER A 103 45.47 -7.72 9.67
C SER A 103 46.18 -7.27 8.40
N SER A 104 46.09 -5.99 8.07
CA SER A 104 47.11 -5.29 7.29
C SER A 104 47.17 -3.82 7.71
N THR A 105 48.07 -3.54 8.64
CA THR A 105 48.62 -2.23 9.00
C THR A 105 49.97 -2.05 8.30
N SER A 106 50.17 -0.91 7.62
CA SER A 106 51.45 -0.13 7.51
C SER A 106 51.35 0.82 6.30
N SER A 107 51.16 2.14 6.43
CA SER A 107 52.13 3.22 6.76
C SER A 107 53.32 3.35 5.79
N SER A 108 53.42 4.46 5.04
CA SER A 108 54.66 5.15 4.58
C SER A 108 54.37 6.50 3.89
N THR A 109 54.42 7.58 4.69
CA THR A 109 55.14 8.90 4.60
C THR A 109 55.51 9.56 3.23
N PRO A 110 56.01 10.84 3.19
CA PRO A 110 55.37 11.94 2.44
C PRO A 110 56.29 12.55 1.35
N SER A 111 55.82 13.56 0.61
CA SER A 111 56.73 14.50 -0.07
C SER A 111 56.12 15.89 -0.23
N ARG A 112 56.85 16.83 0.36
CA ARG A 112 56.71 18.28 0.36
C ARG A 112 57.27 18.79 -0.97
N SER A 113 56.60 19.73 -1.64
CA SER A 113 57.30 20.63 -2.57
C SER A 113 56.72 22.04 -2.48
N SER A 114 57.57 22.90 -1.94
CA SER A 114 57.50 24.35 -1.84
C SER A 114 57.60 25.02 -3.21
N GLY A 115 56.78 26.03 -3.45
CA GLY A 115 56.92 26.95 -4.57
C GLY A 115 56.18 28.26 -4.28
N SER A 116 56.92 29.25 -3.80
CA SER A 116 56.55 30.67 -3.77
C SER A 116 57.64 31.41 -4.54
N PRO A 117 57.29 32.45 -5.33
CA PRO A 117 57.74 33.76 -4.89
C PRO A 117 56.74 34.91 -5.15
N SER A 118 56.93 35.95 -4.34
CA SER A 118 56.23 37.23 -4.30
C SER A 118 56.52 38.15 -5.51
N GLY A 119 55.55 39.00 -5.85
CA GLY A 119 55.68 40.19 -6.69
C GLY A 119 54.46 41.11 -6.52
N PRO A 120 54.59 42.44 -6.72
CA PRO A 120 54.01 43.43 -5.80
C PRO A 120 52.68 44.08 -6.23
N ILE A 121 52.09 44.69 -5.20
CA ILE A 121 51.03 45.70 -5.12
C ILE A 121 50.96 46.73 -6.26
N ASP A 122 49.74 46.96 -6.76
CA ASP A 122 49.24 48.31 -7.05
C ASP A 122 47.72 48.37 -6.85
N ALA A 123 47.28 49.46 -6.20
CA ALA A 123 45.90 49.73 -5.83
C ALA A 123 45.14 50.43 -6.96
N SER A 124 43.83 50.15 -7.08
CA SER A 124 42.77 51.17 -6.96
C SER A 124 41.48 50.78 -7.71
N ALA A 125 40.37 51.04 -7.01
CA ALA A 125 39.04 51.39 -7.52
C ALA A 125 38.20 50.32 -8.26
N SER A 126 37.25 49.73 -7.56
CA SER A 126 35.84 50.20 -7.60
C SER A 126 34.91 49.12 -7.05
N THR A 127 34.31 49.43 -5.91
CA THR A 127 33.14 48.74 -5.37
C THR A 127 31.93 48.99 -6.26
N PRO A 128 31.20 47.95 -6.70
CA PRO A 128 29.75 48.00 -6.76
C PRO A 128 29.17 47.28 -5.53
N ALA A 129 28.09 47.85 -5.02
CA ALA A 129 27.34 47.37 -3.86
C ALA A 129 26.99 45.87 -3.97
N PRO A 130 26.94 45.11 -2.86
CA PRO A 130 26.23 43.84 -2.87
C PRO A 130 24.75 44.17 -3.05
N SER A 131 24.25 44.03 -4.27
CA SER A 131 22.84 43.87 -4.53
C SER A 131 22.35 42.74 -3.63
N THR A 132 21.35 43.04 -2.82
CA THR A 132 20.47 42.11 -2.14
C THR A 132 20.00 41.05 -3.14
N GLU A 133 20.74 39.95 -3.26
CA GLU A 133 20.24 38.76 -3.91
C GLU A 133 19.44 38.01 -2.83
N ALA A 134 18.12 38.10 -2.98
CA ALA A 134 17.18 37.33 -2.18
C ALA A 134 17.62 35.85 -2.17
N PRO A 135 17.42 35.12 -1.06
CA PRO A 135 17.85 33.73 -0.97
C PRO A 135 17.23 32.95 -2.14
N SER A 136 18.10 32.21 -2.83
CA SER A 136 17.76 31.30 -3.91
C SER A 136 16.51 30.51 -3.52
N THR A 137 15.45 30.65 -4.31
CA THR A 137 14.30 29.77 -4.25
C THR A 137 14.82 28.35 -4.43
N THR A 138 14.80 27.54 -3.36
CA THR A 138 14.87 26.09 -3.50
C THR A 138 13.75 25.71 -4.47
N VAL A 139 14.11 25.37 -5.71
CA VAL A 139 13.16 24.88 -6.71
C VAL A 139 12.67 23.54 -6.18
N GLY A 140 11.54 23.55 -5.48
CA GLY A 140 10.87 22.33 -5.02
C GLY A 140 10.52 21.49 -6.25
N VAL A 141 10.74 20.18 -6.17
CA VAL A 141 10.25 19.25 -7.19
C VAL A 141 8.73 19.41 -7.27
N GLU A 142 8.22 19.80 -8.44
CA GLU A 142 6.79 20.01 -8.64
C GLU A 142 6.04 18.68 -8.47
N ARG A 143 5.09 18.65 -7.53
CA ARG A 143 4.20 17.50 -7.32
C ARG A 143 3.13 17.48 -8.40
N ARG A 144 3.01 16.36 -9.11
CA ARG A 144 2.03 16.16 -10.18
C ARG A 144 0.92 15.23 -9.69
N PRO A 145 -0.28 15.73 -9.37
CA PRO A 145 -1.39 14.90 -8.89
C PRO A 145 -1.67 13.70 -9.80
N LEU A 146 -2.13 12.61 -9.19
CA LEU A 146 -2.58 11.40 -9.89
C LEU A 146 -4.11 11.30 -9.77
N PRO A 147 -4.87 11.26 -10.88
CA PRO A 147 -6.32 11.16 -10.82
C PRO A 147 -6.79 9.93 -10.05
N GLY A 148 -7.75 10.12 -9.14
CA GLY A 148 -8.25 9.05 -8.26
C GLY A 148 -7.47 8.88 -6.96
N PHE A 149 -6.41 9.66 -6.73
CA PHE A 149 -5.62 9.64 -5.50
C PHE A 149 -5.73 10.97 -4.76
N GLY A 150 -5.71 10.89 -3.42
CA GLY A 150 -5.58 12.07 -2.57
C GLY A 150 -4.12 12.48 -2.38
N GLU A 151 -3.91 13.53 -1.59
CA GLU A 151 -2.60 13.94 -1.07
C GLU A 151 -2.67 13.92 0.46
N VAL A 152 -1.60 13.47 1.11
CA VAL A 152 -1.50 13.47 2.57
C VAL A 152 -0.10 13.86 3.02
N GLY A 153 -0.01 14.79 3.97
CA GLY A 153 1.21 15.02 4.72
C GLY A 153 1.42 13.88 5.73
N PHE A 154 2.65 13.47 5.95
CA PHE A 154 2.98 12.47 6.97
C PHE A 154 4.25 12.84 7.70
N ARG A 155 4.42 12.26 8.89
CA ARG A 155 5.61 12.37 9.71
C ARG A 155 6.11 10.99 10.10
N VAL A 156 7.41 10.79 9.99
CA VAL A 156 8.09 9.61 10.52
C VAL A 156 9.00 10.05 11.65
N THR A 157 8.83 9.43 12.83
CA THR A 157 9.80 9.49 13.91
C THR A 157 10.63 8.21 13.86
N SER A 158 11.91 8.34 13.54
CA SER A 158 12.88 7.24 13.48
C SER A 158 13.18 6.69 14.88
N ALA A 159 13.77 5.50 14.96
CA ALA A 159 14.15 4.89 16.24
C ALA A 159 15.17 5.71 17.05
N ASP A 160 16.01 6.51 16.37
CA ASP A 160 16.97 7.43 16.98
C ASP A 160 16.36 8.79 17.36
N GLY A 161 15.05 8.97 17.16
CA GLY A 161 14.33 10.22 17.43
C GLY A 161 14.38 11.23 16.29
N ARG A 162 15.04 10.93 15.15
CA ARG A 162 15.02 11.81 13.98
C ARG A 162 13.61 11.90 13.40
N ILE A 163 13.14 13.13 13.17
CA ILE A 163 11.84 13.40 12.58
C ILE A 163 12.01 13.79 11.12
N VAL A 164 11.24 13.16 10.23
CA VAL A 164 11.14 13.51 8.82
C VAL A 164 9.68 13.74 8.47
N ASP A 165 9.39 14.91 7.91
CA ASP A 165 8.09 15.22 7.30
C ASP A 165 8.16 14.98 5.80
N GLY A 166 7.06 14.53 5.22
CA GLY A 166 6.95 14.32 3.78
C GLY A 166 5.52 14.45 3.28
N VAL A 167 5.37 14.41 1.96
CA VAL A 167 4.06 14.45 1.31
C VAL A 167 3.90 13.24 0.39
N ALA A 168 2.79 12.54 0.53
CA ALA A 168 2.51 11.30 -0.19
C ALA A 168 1.23 11.38 -1.03
N LEU A 169 1.22 10.62 -2.12
CA LEU A 169 -0.04 10.21 -2.77
C LEU A 169 -0.82 9.32 -1.79
N LEU A 170 -2.12 9.54 -1.67
CA LEU A 170 -2.99 8.79 -0.76
C LEU A 170 -3.91 7.85 -1.54
N ALA A 171 -3.76 6.55 -1.29
CA ALA A 171 -4.68 5.50 -1.70
C ALA A 171 -5.58 5.08 -0.52
N ALA A 172 -6.77 5.69 -0.42
CA ALA A 172 -7.68 5.54 0.72
C ALA A 172 -8.91 4.67 0.46
N ASP A 173 -9.27 4.44 -0.80
CA ASP A 173 -10.41 3.64 -1.21
C ASP A 173 -9.95 2.37 -1.96
N GLN A 174 -10.88 1.45 -2.23
CA GLN A 174 -10.54 0.17 -2.83
C GLN A 174 -9.95 0.30 -4.25
N ALA A 175 -10.46 1.24 -5.05
CA ALA A 175 -10.00 1.42 -6.41
C ALA A 175 -8.57 1.99 -6.42
N SER A 176 -8.32 3.08 -5.67
CA SER A 176 -6.98 3.67 -5.57
C SER A 176 -5.95 2.69 -4.97
N ARG A 177 -6.32 1.89 -3.97
CA ARG A 177 -5.43 0.85 -3.42
C ARG A 177 -5.15 -0.29 -4.40
N SER A 178 -6.13 -0.69 -5.20
CA SER A 178 -5.94 -1.75 -6.20
C SER A 178 -5.06 -1.30 -7.37
N GLN A 179 -5.12 -0.01 -7.70
CA GLN A 179 -4.34 0.60 -8.77
C GLN A 179 -2.91 0.92 -8.33
N GLY A 180 -2.72 1.51 -7.14
CA GLY A 180 -1.40 1.91 -6.66
C GLY A 180 -0.62 2.76 -7.68
N LEU A 181 0.66 2.43 -7.88
CA LEU A 181 1.56 3.08 -8.83
C LEU A 181 1.61 2.42 -10.22
N MET A 182 0.59 1.65 -10.59
CA MET A 182 0.50 1.06 -11.94
C MET A 182 0.71 2.12 -13.02
N GLU A 183 1.49 1.74 -14.03
CA GLU A 183 1.88 2.54 -15.20
C GLU A 183 2.63 3.84 -14.89
N GLN A 184 2.96 4.12 -13.62
CA GLN A 184 3.76 5.27 -13.26
C GLN A 184 5.25 4.99 -13.49
N SER A 185 5.97 6.02 -13.92
CA SER A 185 7.43 5.97 -14.14
C SER A 185 8.24 6.61 -13.01
N ASP A 186 7.57 7.30 -12.08
CA ASP A 186 8.14 7.89 -10.87
C ASP A 186 7.04 8.11 -9.81
N LEU A 187 7.45 8.62 -8.64
CA LEU A 187 6.53 9.05 -7.56
C LEU A 187 5.89 10.42 -7.85
N ARG A 188 6.01 10.96 -9.05
CA ARG A 188 5.35 12.21 -9.48
C ARG A 188 5.67 13.43 -8.60
N GLY A 189 6.89 13.48 -8.07
CA GLY A 189 7.35 14.54 -7.15
C GLY A 189 6.92 14.36 -5.69
N TYR A 190 6.19 13.31 -5.35
CA TYR A 190 5.85 12.94 -3.98
C TYR A 190 6.99 12.15 -3.33
N ASP A 191 7.06 12.19 -2.00
CA ASP A 191 8.04 11.42 -1.23
C ASP A 191 7.72 9.93 -1.16
N ALA A 192 6.43 9.59 -1.25
CA ALA A 192 5.90 8.25 -1.10
C ALA A 192 4.49 8.11 -1.69
N MET A 193 3.98 6.88 -1.74
CA MET A 193 2.55 6.59 -1.73
C MET A 193 2.16 5.94 -0.40
N VAL A 194 1.06 6.40 0.19
CA VAL A 194 0.49 5.84 1.42
C VAL A 194 -0.83 5.14 1.09
N PHE A 195 -0.90 3.87 1.46
CA PHE A 195 -2.12 3.08 1.44
C PHE A 195 -2.74 3.11 2.82
N ARG A 196 -4.00 3.55 2.92
CA ARG A 196 -4.75 3.59 4.19
C ARG A 196 -5.92 2.62 4.14
N PHE A 197 -6.02 1.81 5.19
CA PHE A 197 -7.11 0.86 5.41
C PHE A 197 -7.96 1.33 6.60
N SER A 198 -9.27 1.12 6.53
CA SER A 198 -10.21 1.51 7.60
C SER A 198 -10.15 0.58 8.82
N SER A 199 -9.62 -0.64 8.64
CA SER A 199 -9.43 -1.64 9.68
C SER A 199 -8.13 -2.41 9.45
N PRO A 200 -7.58 -3.07 10.49
CA PRO A 200 -6.41 -3.93 10.33
C PRO A 200 -6.64 -5.01 9.26
N THR A 201 -5.64 -5.21 8.40
CA THR A 201 -5.69 -6.15 7.29
C THR A 201 -4.42 -7.00 7.21
N THR A 202 -4.52 -8.16 6.58
CA THR A 202 -3.41 -9.04 6.17
C THR A 202 -3.24 -9.07 4.64
N GLY A 203 -3.80 -8.07 3.96
CA GLY A 203 -3.68 -7.89 2.51
C GLY A 203 -2.23 -7.97 2.04
N ARG A 204 -2.04 -8.45 0.81
CA ARG A 204 -0.73 -8.59 0.16
C ARG A 204 -0.64 -7.61 -0.99
N PHE A 205 0.57 -7.12 -1.22
CA PHE A 205 0.89 -6.24 -2.34
C PHE A 205 1.52 -7.04 -3.47
N PHE A 206 1.47 -6.48 -4.66
CA PHE A 206 2.02 -7.04 -5.89
C PHE A 206 2.49 -5.88 -6.76
N MET A 207 3.34 -6.20 -7.74
CA MET A 207 3.97 -5.19 -8.61
C MET A 207 3.48 -5.27 -10.05
N ARG A 208 2.30 -5.86 -10.28
CA ARG A 208 1.73 -5.99 -11.63
C ARG A 208 1.58 -4.61 -12.25
N ASN A 209 2.17 -4.41 -13.42
CA ASN A 209 2.15 -3.13 -14.15
C ASN A 209 2.79 -1.94 -13.43
N THR A 210 3.54 -2.17 -12.36
CA THR A 210 4.33 -1.15 -11.69
C THR A 210 5.73 -1.15 -12.28
N ARG A 211 6.11 -0.06 -12.95
CA ARG A 211 7.33 0.01 -13.77
C ARG A 211 8.59 0.37 -12.96
N ILE A 212 8.40 1.04 -11.82
CA ILE A 212 9.48 1.44 -10.92
C ILE A 212 9.70 0.38 -9.84
N PRO A 213 10.94 0.02 -9.49
CA PRO A 213 11.20 -0.81 -8.33
C PRO A 213 10.85 -0.02 -7.06
N LEU A 214 10.22 -0.68 -6.10
CA LEU A 214 9.70 -0.05 -4.88
C LEU A 214 10.20 -0.77 -3.63
N SER A 215 10.30 -0.03 -2.53
CA SER A 215 10.30 -0.62 -1.19
C SER A 215 8.97 -0.30 -0.53
N ILE A 216 8.40 -1.28 0.17
CA ILE A 216 7.18 -1.10 0.97
C ILE A 216 7.48 -1.29 2.44
N ALA A 217 6.91 -0.43 3.28
CA ALA A 217 6.90 -0.59 4.74
C ALA A 217 5.47 -0.64 5.26
N PHE A 218 5.21 -1.54 6.20
CA PHE A 218 3.89 -1.76 6.80
C PHE A 218 3.86 -1.21 8.23
N PHE A 219 2.74 -0.60 8.62
CA PHE A 219 2.56 0.01 9.94
C PHE A 219 1.24 -0.39 10.59
N ASP A 220 1.28 -0.63 11.90
CA ASP A 220 0.12 -1.00 12.70
C ASP A 220 -0.82 0.20 12.97
N LEU A 221 -1.90 -0.05 13.73
CA LEU A 221 -2.91 0.97 14.04
C LEU A 221 -2.41 2.13 14.90
N TYR A 222 -1.27 1.96 15.55
CA TYR A 222 -0.58 3.00 16.31
C TYR A 222 0.55 3.64 15.50
N GLY A 223 0.63 3.34 14.20
CA GLY A 223 1.67 3.84 13.31
C GLY A 223 3.03 3.20 13.52
N ARG A 224 3.15 2.11 14.29
CA ARG A 224 4.46 1.48 14.55
C ARG A 224 4.86 0.59 13.39
N PHE A 225 6.13 0.63 13.03
CA PHE A 225 6.70 -0.24 12.00
C PHE A 225 6.45 -1.72 12.30
N VAL A 226 5.95 -2.45 11.29
CA VAL A 226 5.69 -3.90 11.33
C VAL A 226 6.79 -4.67 10.61
N SER A 227 6.98 -4.37 9.32
CA SER A 227 7.96 -5.03 8.45
C SER A 227 8.15 -4.20 7.18
N ALA A 228 9.15 -4.54 6.38
CA ALA A 228 9.36 -3.97 5.06
C ALA A 228 9.82 -5.05 4.07
N ALA A 229 9.68 -4.75 2.77
CA ALA A 229 10.19 -5.57 1.69
C ALA A 229 10.60 -4.69 0.51
N ASP A 230 11.66 -5.09 -0.18
CA ASP A 230 11.95 -4.59 -1.53
C ASP A 230 11.16 -5.41 -2.54
N MET A 231 10.60 -4.72 -3.52
CA MET A 231 9.65 -5.26 -4.48
C MET A 231 10.10 -4.95 -5.90
N GLU A 232 10.09 -5.97 -6.74
CA GLU A 232 10.55 -5.88 -8.12
C GLU A 232 9.39 -5.70 -9.10
N PRO A 233 9.52 -4.90 -10.18
CA PRO A 233 8.51 -4.76 -11.23
C PRO A 233 8.01 -6.11 -11.75
N CYS A 234 6.69 -6.20 -11.98
CA CYS A 234 6.07 -7.38 -12.59
C CYS A 234 5.26 -6.96 -13.83
N PRO A 235 5.77 -7.16 -15.05
CA PRO A 235 5.02 -6.89 -16.28
C PRO A 235 3.73 -7.71 -16.38
N ASP A 236 2.72 -7.21 -17.10
CA ASP A 236 1.38 -7.86 -17.17
C ASP A 236 1.44 -9.28 -17.74
N GLU A 237 2.35 -9.50 -18.69
CA GLU A 237 2.58 -10.80 -19.33
C GLU A 237 3.07 -11.88 -18.37
N VAL A 238 3.54 -11.51 -17.17
CA VAL A 238 3.94 -12.46 -16.13
C VAL A 238 2.70 -13.00 -15.44
N ALA A 239 2.48 -14.32 -15.57
CA ALA A 239 1.34 -15.00 -14.94
C ALA A 239 1.42 -14.94 -13.40
N ASP A 240 2.59 -15.27 -12.84
CA ASP A 240 2.80 -15.42 -11.40
C ASP A 240 3.55 -14.22 -10.82
N CYS A 241 2.86 -13.09 -10.64
CA CYS A 241 3.45 -11.95 -9.94
C CYS A 241 3.67 -12.26 -8.46
N PRO A 242 4.87 -12.00 -7.91
CA PRO A 242 5.14 -12.16 -6.49
C PRO A 242 4.17 -11.34 -5.63
N LEU A 243 3.77 -11.94 -4.51
CA LEU A 243 2.91 -11.30 -3.52
C LEU A 243 3.71 -11.02 -2.24
N TYR A 244 3.78 -9.76 -1.86
CA TYR A 244 4.52 -9.26 -0.70
C TYR A 244 3.57 -9.09 0.50
N ALA A 245 3.88 -9.74 1.61
CA ALA A 245 3.04 -9.75 2.81
C ALA A 245 3.72 -9.01 3.97
N ALA A 246 2.91 -8.35 4.79
CA ALA A 246 3.37 -7.87 6.09
C ALA A 246 3.60 -9.04 7.06
N ALA A 247 4.52 -8.87 8.00
CA ALA A 247 4.78 -9.88 9.03
C ALA A 247 3.61 -10.04 10.03
N ARG A 248 2.75 -9.03 10.16
CA ARG A 248 1.59 -8.96 11.04
C ARG A 248 0.49 -8.08 10.43
N PRO A 249 -0.75 -8.09 10.95
CA PRO A 249 -1.79 -7.16 10.50
C PRO A 249 -1.35 -5.70 10.59
N TYR A 250 -1.74 -4.91 9.59
CA TYR A 250 -1.36 -3.50 9.44
C TYR A 250 -2.58 -2.67 9.00
N VAL A 251 -2.49 -1.34 9.14
CA VAL A 251 -3.52 -0.40 8.62
C VAL A 251 -2.96 0.62 7.64
N HIS A 252 -1.63 0.79 7.62
CA HIS A 252 -0.95 1.64 6.65
C HIS A 252 0.16 0.87 5.96
N ALA A 253 0.35 1.14 4.68
CA ALA A 253 1.56 0.78 3.97
C ALA A 253 2.13 2.01 3.27
N VAL A 254 3.46 2.12 3.21
CA VAL A 254 4.18 3.23 2.60
C VAL A 254 5.09 2.66 1.52
N GLU A 255 4.85 3.03 0.27
CA GLU A 255 5.70 2.72 -0.87
C GLU A 255 6.60 3.90 -1.22
N VAL A 256 7.87 3.61 -1.44
CA VAL A 256 8.90 4.56 -1.89
C VAL A 256 9.72 3.91 -3.01
N ALA A 257 10.53 4.70 -3.71
CA ALA A 257 11.54 4.13 -4.62
C ALA A 257 12.41 3.11 -3.88
N GLN A 258 12.76 2.00 -4.53
CA GLN A 258 13.49 0.91 -3.87
C GLN A 258 14.77 1.42 -3.20
N GLY A 259 14.94 1.07 -1.92
CA GLY A 259 16.06 1.50 -1.08
C GLY A 259 15.86 2.83 -0.33
N ASP A 260 14.79 3.59 -0.58
CA ASP A 260 14.63 4.95 -0.03
C ASP A 260 13.95 5.01 1.36
N LEU A 261 13.52 3.89 1.95
CA LEU A 261 12.91 3.90 3.30
C LEU A 261 13.79 4.61 4.35
N PRO A 262 15.12 4.39 4.41
CA PRO A 262 15.99 5.08 5.37
C PRO A 262 16.05 6.60 5.20
N ARG A 263 15.87 7.11 3.96
CA ARG A 263 15.80 8.56 3.68
C ARG A 263 14.67 9.20 4.50
N LEU A 264 13.53 8.52 4.54
CA LEU A 264 12.36 8.93 5.32
C LEU A 264 12.44 8.53 6.80
N GLY A 265 13.50 7.85 7.24
CA GLY A 265 13.61 7.38 8.62
C GLY A 265 12.74 6.16 8.93
N ILE A 266 12.27 5.47 7.90
CA ILE A 266 11.42 4.30 8.04
C ILE A 266 12.29 3.06 8.26
N GLY A 267 12.00 2.33 9.33
CA GLY A 267 12.65 1.09 9.70
C GLY A 267 12.19 0.57 11.06
N PRO A 268 12.82 -0.51 11.58
CA PRO A 268 12.52 -1.03 12.91
C PRO A 268 12.55 0.06 13.98
N GLY A 269 11.48 0.16 14.77
CA GLY A 269 11.32 1.17 15.82
C GLY A 269 10.79 2.52 15.37
N SER A 270 10.63 2.75 14.06
CA SER A 270 10.01 3.99 13.55
C SER A 270 8.49 4.04 13.79
N VAL A 271 7.95 5.27 13.89
CA VAL A 271 6.53 5.56 14.04
C VAL A 271 6.08 6.53 12.96
N LEU A 272 5.06 6.14 12.20
CA LEU A 272 4.35 6.94 11.21
C LEU A 272 3.16 7.65 11.87
N SER A 273 3.02 8.94 11.62
CA SER A 273 1.83 9.70 12.00
C SER A 273 1.38 10.62 10.87
N PHE A 274 0.13 11.05 10.95
CA PHE A 274 -0.46 12.00 10.03
C PHE A 274 -0.91 13.23 10.83
N PRO A 275 -0.69 14.45 10.32
CA PRO A 275 -1.23 15.64 10.95
C PRO A 275 -2.75 15.54 11.03
N SER A 276 -3.32 16.13 12.09
CA SER A 276 -4.77 16.30 12.17
C SER A 276 -5.26 17.12 10.97
N PRO A 277 -6.40 16.76 10.38
CA PRO A 277 -7.00 17.52 9.27
C PRO A 277 -7.31 18.97 9.65
#